data_AF-I1P5Y3-F1
#
_entry.id   AF-I1P5Y3-F1
#
_cell.length_a   1.000
_cell.length_b   1.000
_cell.length_c   1.000
_cell.angle_alpha   90.00
_cell.angle_beta   90.00
_cell.angle_gamma   90.00
#
_symmetry.space_group_name_H-M   'P 1'
#
loop_
_entity.id
_entity.type
_entity.pdbx_description
1 polymer ?
#
loop_
_entity_poly.entity_id
_entity_poly.type
_entity_poly.pdbx_seq_one_letter_code
_entity_poly.pdbx_strand_id
1 'polypeptide(L)'
;LAFFKAAYDMFEADFYVKADDAIYLRPGKVCDLMYKKMVYKSSWELLGNEYFSHASGLLYALSSEVVGSLAATNNDLRMFDYEDVTVGSWMLAMNVKHEDNRAMCDSACTPTSIAVWDSKKCSSMLANCVF
;
A
#
# COMPACT_ATOMS: atom_id res chain seq x y z
N LEU A 1 -2.78 4.61 -10.63
CA LEU A 1 -4.21 4.99 -10.43
C LEU A 1 -5.17 4.29 -11.38
N ALA A 2 -4.91 4.23 -12.68
CA ALA A 2 -5.74 3.44 -13.62
C ALA A 2 -5.94 1.98 -13.16
N PHE A 3 -4.89 1.38 -12.57
CA PHE A 3 -4.97 0.07 -11.91
C PHE A 3 -6.10 -0.02 -10.87
N PHE A 4 -6.15 0.90 -9.91
CA PHE A 4 -7.16 0.87 -8.85
C PHE A 4 -8.57 1.12 -9.37
N LYS A 5 -8.72 1.99 -10.37
CA LYS A 5 -10.01 2.22 -11.02
C LYS A 5 -10.52 0.93 -11.68
N ALA A 6 -9.67 0.27 -12.48
CA ALA A 6 -10.02 -1.00 -13.11
C ALA A 6 -10.31 -2.10 -12.07
N ALA A 7 -9.51 -2.18 -11.00
CA ALA A 7 -9.71 -3.16 -9.94
C ALA A 7 -11.04 -2.94 -9.19
N TYR A 8 -11.41 -1.68 -8.93
CA TYR A 8 -12.68 -1.33 -8.29
C TYR A 8 -13.89 -1.71 -9.14
N ASP A 9 -13.82 -1.50 -10.44
CA ASP A 9 -14.90 -1.83 -11.37
C ASP A 9 -15.08 -3.34 -11.54
N MET A 10 -14.04 -4.14 -11.27
CA MET A 10 -14.03 -5.59 -11.48
C MET A 10 -14.25 -6.42 -10.21
N PHE A 11 -13.81 -5.92 -9.06
CA PHE A 11 -13.74 -6.68 -7.83
C PHE A 11 -14.30 -5.91 -6.64
N GLU A 12 -15.19 -6.54 -5.89
CA GLU A 12 -15.66 -6.05 -4.60
C GLU A 12 -14.67 -6.49 -3.50
N ALA A 13 -13.94 -5.55 -2.92
CA ALA A 13 -12.95 -5.80 -1.88
C ALA A 13 -12.96 -4.70 -0.82
N ASP A 14 -12.65 -5.06 0.44
CA ASP A 14 -12.47 -4.11 1.54
C ASP A 14 -11.23 -3.23 1.34
N PHE A 15 -10.17 -3.81 0.75
CA PHE A 15 -8.90 -3.17 0.49
C PHE A 15 -8.30 -3.59 -0.84
N TYR A 16 -7.63 -2.64 -1.49
CA TYR A 16 -6.87 -2.85 -2.72
C TYR A 16 -5.39 -2.62 -2.44
N VAL A 17 -4.56 -3.61 -2.74
CA VAL A 17 -3.12 -3.58 -2.45
C VAL A 17 -2.35 -3.50 -3.76
N LYS A 18 -1.40 -2.55 -3.84
CA LYS A 18 -0.38 -2.54 -4.90
C LYS A 18 0.94 -3.01 -4.31
N ALA A 19 1.56 -3.99 -4.95
CA ALA A 19 2.89 -4.49 -4.64
C ALA A 19 3.77 -4.45 -5.89
N ASP A 20 5.04 -4.09 -5.72
CA ASP A 20 6.07 -4.14 -6.74
C ASP A 20 6.66 -5.56 -6.85
N ASP A 21 7.22 -5.94 -8.00
CA ASP A 21 7.81 -7.27 -8.21
C ASP A 21 9.15 -7.44 -7.47
N ALA A 22 9.74 -6.34 -7.01
CA ALA A 22 10.94 -6.33 -6.18
C ALA A 22 10.70 -6.80 -4.73
N ILE A 23 9.45 -6.90 -4.26
CA ILE A 23 9.15 -7.30 -2.87
C ILE A 23 8.52 -8.69 -2.80
N TYR A 24 8.85 -9.42 -1.74
CA TYR A 24 8.16 -10.64 -1.37
C TYR A 24 7.06 -10.32 -0.34
N LEU A 25 5.79 -10.53 -0.72
CA LEU A 25 4.62 -10.31 0.12
C LEU A 25 4.09 -11.64 0.66
N ARG A 26 3.70 -11.71 1.93
CA ARG A 26 2.98 -12.85 2.51
C ARG A 26 1.48 -12.56 2.59
N PRO A 27 0.64 -13.11 1.69
CA PRO A 27 -0.78 -12.76 1.63
C PRO A 27 -1.51 -12.97 2.95
N GLY A 28 -1.31 -14.11 3.63
CA GLY A 28 -1.96 -14.39 4.91
C GLY A 28 -1.64 -13.36 6.00
N LYS A 29 -0.40 -12.85 6.03
CA LYS A 29 0.01 -11.82 7.00
C LYS A 29 -0.51 -10.42 6.65
N VAL A 30 -0.71 -10.14 5.37
CA VAL A 30 -1.40 -8.92 4.94
C VAL A 30 -2.83 -8.96 5.41
N CYS A 31 -3.57 -10.05 5.18
CA CYS A 31 -4.95 -10.18 5.66
C CYS A 31 -5.03 -9.97 7.17
N ASP A 32 -4.18 -10.65 7.95
CA ASP A 32 -4.11 -10.47 9.42
C ASP A 32 -3.89 -9.01 9.82
N LEU A 33 -3.05 -8.28 9.07
CA LEU A 33 -2.76 -6.88 9.34
C LEU A 33 -3.99 -6.01 9.08
N MET A 34 -4.65 -6.19 7.95
CA MET A 34 -5.79 -5.35 7.53
C MET A 34 -7.00 -5.49 8.47
N TYR A 35 -7.15 -6.64 9.13
CA TYR A 35 -8.19 -6.86 10.14
C TYR A 35 -7.77 -6.48 11.57
N LYS A 36 -6.52 -6.03 11.78
CA LYS A 36 -6.04 -5.59 13.08
C LYS A 36 -6.21 -4.08 13.24
N LYS A 37 -6.67 -3.62 14.40
CA LYS A 37 -6.75 -2.19 14.72
C LYS A 37 -5.35 -1.56 14.72
N MET A 38 -5.14 -0.61 13.82
CA MET A 38 -3.83 0.00 13.55
C MET A 38 -3.67 1.37 14.25
N VAL A 39 -2.42 1.82 14.32
CA VAL A 39 -2.01 3.09 14.94
C VAL A 39 -1.88 4.15 13.84
N TYR A 40 -2.66 5.20 13.97
CA TYR A 40 -2.78 6.25 12.96
C TYR A 40 -1.67 7.31 13.08
N LYS A 41 -1.15 7.74 11.94
CA LYS A 41 -0.39 8.99 11.83
C LYS A 41 -1.33 10.15 11.53
N SER A 42 -0.99 11.30 12.09
CA SER A 42 -1.75 12.53 11.86
C SER A 42 -1.35 13.18 10.52
N SER A 43 -2.30 13.86 9.87
CA SER A 43 -2.04 14.50 8.57
C SER A 43 -0.96 15.59 8.63
N TRP A 44 -0.77 16.24 9.79
CA TRP A 44 0.25 17.28 9.95
C TRP A 44 1.67 16.72 9.96
N GLU A 45 1.88 15.49 10.47
CA GLU A 45 3.19 14.81 10.43
C GLU A 45 3.59 14.45 8.99
N LEU A 46 2.60 14.32 8.10
CA LEU A 46 2.82 13.91 6.72
C LEU A 46 3.10 15.06 5.78
N LEU A 47 2.78 16.31 6.12
CA LEU A 47 3.09 17.45 5.23
C LEU A 47 4.59 17.72 5.12
N GLY A 48 5.36 17.33 6.15
CA GLY A 48 6.80 17.57 6.21
C GLY A 48 7.17 19.06 6.20
N ASN A 49 8.46 19.35 6.05
CA ASN A 49 8.98 20.73 6.01
C ASN A 49 9.19 21.27 4.58
N GLU A 50 9.40 20.37 3.61
CA GLU A 50 9.65 20.72 2.19
C GLU A 50 8.89 19.79 1.24
N TYR A 51 8.88 18.49 1.57
CA TYR A 51 8.11 17.46 0.86
C TYR A 51 7.22 16.72 1.84
N PHE A 52 6.02 16.37 1.37
CA PHE A 52 5.13 15.52 2.14
C PHE A 52 5.62 14.08 2.13
N SER A 53 5.41 13.38 3.25
CA SER A 53 5.65 11.96 3.38
C SER A 53 4.52 11.17 2.71
N HIS A 54 4.90 10.18 1.91
CA HIS A 54 3.99 9.23 1.29
C HIS A 54 4.57 7.82 1.35
N ALA A 55 3.72 6.81 1.15
CA ALA A 55 4.19 5.44 1.00
C ALA A 55 5.09 5.34 -0.23
N SER A 56 6.16 4.57 -0.14
CA SER A 56 7.01 4.24 -1.29
C SER A 56 6.23 3.36 -2.26
N GLY A 57 6.45 3.53 -3.56
CA GLY A 57 5.81 2.74 -4.63
C GLY A 57 5.98 1.22 -4.56
N LEU A 58 6.82 0.71 -3.65
CA LEU A 58 7.05 -0.71 -3.42
C LEU A 58 5.81 -1.45 -2.90
N LEU A 59 5.09 -0.85 -1.95
CA LEU A 59 3.92 -1.47 -1.32
C LEU A 59 3.04 -0.45 -0.64
N TYR A 60 1.76 -0.44 -0.98
CA TYR A 60 0.75 0.28 -0.22
C TYR A 60 -0.62 -0.34 -0.44
N ALA A 61 -1.54 0.00 0.46
CA ALA A 61 -2.92 -0.45 0.38
C ALA A 61 -3.88 0.72 0.60
N LEU A 62 -4.99 0.68 -0.11
CA LEU A 62 -6.05 1.68 -0.05
C LEU A 62 -7.36 0.98 0.33
N SER A 63 -8.17 1.60 1.19
CA SER A 63 -9.50 1.09 1.48
C SER A 63 -10.44 1.27 0.29
N SER A 64 -11.50 0.47 0.24
CA SER A 64 -12.52 0.54 -0.79
C SER A 64 -13.12 1.94 -0.94
N GLU A 65 -13.33 2.66 0.17
CA GLU A 65 -13.85 4.04 0.17
C GLU A 65 -12.90 5.02 -0.53
N VAL A 66 -11.59 4.91 -0.28
CA VAL A 66 -10.58 5.75 -0.91
C VAL A 66 -10.49 5.44 -2.40
N VAL A 67 -10.48 4.15 -2.77
CA VAL A 67 -10.43 3.73 -4.17
C VAL A 67 -11.69 4.16 -4.92
N GLY A 68 -12.87 4.00 -4.32
CA GLY A 68 -14.14 4.44 -4.91
C GLY A 68 -14.17 5.95 -5.15
N SER A 69 -13.65 6.74 -4.20
CA SER A 69 -13.52 8.20 -4.35
C SER A 69 -12.60 8.58 -5.51
N LEU A 70 -11.47 7.87 -5.66
CA LEU A 70 -10.56 8.04 -6.79
C LEU A 70 -11.22 7.61 -8.11
N ALA A 71 -11.88 6.46 -8.14
CA ALA A 71 -12.51 5.90 -9.34
C ALA A 71 -13.63 6.79 -9.89
N ALA A 72 -14.41 7.42 -9.00
CA ALA A 72 -15.48 8.36 -9.35
C ALA A 72 -14.98 9.68 -9.96
N THR A 73 -13.68 9.96 -9.89
CA THR A 73 -13.11 11.16 -10.50
C THR A 73 -12.98 10.98 -12.02
N ASN A 74 -13.52 11.95 -12.77
CA ASN A 74 -13.55 11.94 -14.25
C ASN A 74 -12.31 12.56 -14.91
N ASN A 75 -11.41 13.13 -14.11
CA ASN A 75 -10.18 13.76 -14.60
C ASN A 75 -9.01 12.77 -14.60
N ASP A 76 -7.96 13.10 -15.35
CA ASP A 76 -6.68 12.42 -15.17
C ASP A 76 -6.18 12.68 -13.75
N LEU A 77 -6.12 11.61 -12.96
CA LEU A 77 -5.69 11.65 -11.57
C LEU A 77 -4.16 11.81 -11.47
N ARG A 78 -3.42 11.68 -12.57
CA ARG A 78 -1.97 11.80 -12.61
C ARG A 78 -1.54 13.26 -12.49
N MET A 79 -1.03 13.61 -11.32
CA MET A 79 -0.47 14.95 -11.03
C MET A 79 1.06 14.97 -11.08
N PHE A 80 1.72 13.85 -10.77
CA PHE A 80 3.17 13.71 -10.73
C PHE A 80 3.64 12.54 -11.60
N ASP A 81 4.93 12.56 -11.96
CA ASP A 81 5.55 11.49 -12.75
C ASP A 81 5.58 10.15 -11.99
N TYR A 82 5.77 10.22 -10.68
CA TYR A 82 5.76 9.06 -9.81
C TYR A 82 4.34 8.83 -9.27
N GLU A 83 3.87 7.60 -9.41
CA GLU A 83 2.50 7.22 -9.03
C GLU A 83 2.29 7.33 -7.52
N ASP A 84 3.25 6.89 -6.73
CA ASP A 84 3.21 6.91 -5.27
C ASP A 84 3.13 8.35 -4.72
N VAL A 85 3.87 9.28 -5.33
CA VAL A 85 3.74 10.73 -5.05
C VAL A 85 2.32 11.22 -5.37
N THR A 86 1.79 10.80 -6.53
CA THR A 86 0.41 11.16 -6.93
C THR A 86 -0.62 10.60 -5.94
N VAL A 87 -0.51 9.32 -5.57
CA VAL A 87 -1.42 8.68 -4.62
C VAL A 87 -1.32 9.36 -3.25
N GLY A 88 -0.11 9.60 -2.74
CA GLY A 88 0.09 10.31 -1.47
C GLY A 88 -0.52 11.72 -1.46
N SER A 89 -0.40 12.45 -2.57
CA SER A 89 -1.02 13.78 -2.71
C SER A 89 -2.54 13.71 -2.61
N TRP A 90 -3.16 12.74 -3.28
CA TRP A 90 -4.61 12.53 -3.20
C TRP A 90 -5.05 12.10 -1.80
N MET A 91 -4.29 11.24 -1.15
CA MET A 91 -4.58 10.80 0.23
C MET A 91 -4.57 11.99 1.20
N LEU A 92 -3.61 12.90 1.06
CA LEU A 92 -3.58 14.15 1.83
C LEU A 92 -4.76 15.05 1.50
N ALA A 93 -5.05 15.26 0.22
CA ALA A 93 -6.16 16.12 -0.23
C ALA A 93 -7.53 15.62 0.25
N MET A 94 -7.72 14.30 0.31
CA MET A 94 -8.93 13.65 0.82
C MET A 94 -8.96 13.53 2.35
N ASN A 95 -7.91 14.01 3.04
CA ASN A 95 -7.75 13.92 4.49
C ASN A 95 -7.98 12.48 5.03
N VAL A 96 -7.44 11.50 4.30
CA VAL A 96 -7.56 10.10 4.72
C VAL A 96 -6.67 9.83 5.93
N LYS A 97 -7.03 8.81 6.71
CA LYS A 97 -6.17 8.34 7.78
C LYS A 97 -5.00 7.56 7.19
N HIS A 98 -3.80 7.89 7.63
CA HIS A 98 -2.59 7.23 7.17
C HIS A 98 -2.04 6.33 8.27
N GLU A 99 -1.53 5.18 7.86
CA GLU A 99 -0.95 4.20 8.75
C GLU A 99 0.42 3.80 8.21
N ASP A 100 1.40 3.80 9.11
CA ASP A 100 2.76 3.38 8.81
C ASP A 100 3.05 2.12 9.63
N ASN A 101 3.07 0.98 8.97
CA ASN A 101 3.41 -0.29 9.59
C ASN A 101 4.75 -0.81 9.09
N ARG A 102 5.76 -0.73 9.94
CA ARG A 102 7.13 -1.17 9.64
C ARG A 102 7.24 -2.65 9.27
N ALA A 103 6.31 -3.51 9.69
CA ALA A 103 6.31 -4.93 9.31
C ALA A 103 6.07 -5.15 7.81
N MET A 104 5.60 -4.13 7.09
CA MET A 104 5.47 -4.12 5.62
C MET A 104 6.79 -3.78 4.91
N CYS A 105 7.83 -3.38 5.63
CA CYS A 105 9.10 -2.88 5.09
C CYS A 105 10.32 -3.54 5.75
N ASP A 106 10.20 -4.80 6.17
CA ASP A 106 11.30 -5.49 6.85
C ASP A 106 12.48 -5.74 5.90
N SER A 107 13.69 -5.46 6.38
CA SER A 107 14.94 -5.74 5.65
C SER A 107 15.40 -7.19 5.78
N ALA A 108 14.88 -7.93 6.76
CA ALA A 108 15.22 -9.32 7.02
C ALA A 108 13.96 -10.21 6.97
N CYS A 109 14.11 -11.42 6.42
CA CYS A 109 13.01 -12.38 6.36
C CYS A 109 12.77 -13.03 7.72
N THR A 110 11.73 -12.63 8.45
CA THR A 110 11.35 -13.26 9.73
C THR A 110 9.97 -13.92 9.62
N PRO A 111 9.58 -14.88 10.48
CA PRO A 111 8.23 -15.47 10.46
C PRO A 111 7.08 -14.45 10.60
N THR A 112 7.36 -13.27 11.15
CA THR A 112 6.40 -12.19 11.37
C THR A 112 6.40 -11.13 10.27
N SER A 113 7.38 -11.14 9.36
CA SER A 113 7.48 -10.15 8.28
C SER A 113 6.31 -10.28 7.32
N ILE A 114 5.71 -9.13 6.96
CA ILE A 114 4.58 -9.06 6.02
C ILE A 114 5.10 -8.90 4.60
N ALA A 115 6.05 -7.98 4.41
CA ALA A 115 6.75 -7.78 3.16
C ALA A 115 8.25 -7.60 3.40
N VAL A 116 9.05 -8.10 2.45
CA VAL A 116 10.52 -8.09 2.52
C VAL A 116 11.10 -7.71 1.16
N TRP A 117 12.08 -6.80 1.16
CA TRP A 117 12.70 -6.28 -0.07
C TRP A 117 13.70 -7.24 -0.73
N ASP A 118 14.27 -8.19 0.01
CA ASP A 118 15.12 -9.25 -0.54
C ASP A 118 14.29 -10.49 -0.91
N SER A 119 13.58 -10.40 -2.03
CA SER A 119 12.63 -11.41 -2.49
C SER A 119 13.27 -12.78 -2.74
N LYS A 120 14.53 -12.81 -3.18
CA LYS A 120 15.25 -14.06 -3.49
C LYS A 120 15.50 -14.91 -2.25
N LYS A 121 15.86 -14.31 -1.11
CA LYS A 121 16.07 -15.05 0.15
C LYS A 121 14.75 -15.56 0.73
N CYS A 122 13.70 -14.74 0.72
CA CYS A 122 12.41 -15.15 1.30
C CYS A 122 11.71 -16.27 0.51
N SER A 123 11.81 -16.29 -0.82
CA SER A 123 11.22 -17.37 -1.63
C SER A 123 11.84 -18.74 -1.33
N SER A 124 13.16 -18.80 -1.06
CA SER A 124 13.84 -20.06 -0.71
C SER A 124 13.48 -20.64 0.67
N MET A 125 13.03 -19.79 1.61
CA MET A 125 12.58 -20.24 2.95
C MET A 125 11.19 -20.86 2.94
N LEU A 126 10.44 -20.70 1.84
CA LEU A 126 9.07 -21.20 1.68
C LEU A 126 8.98 -22.27 0.58
N ALA A 127 10.08 -22.97 0.28
CA ALA A 127 10.12 -24.09 -0.67
C ALA A 127 9.14 -25.26 -0.36
N ASN A 128 8.34 -25.16 0.70
CA ASN A 128 7.28 -26.11 1.08
C ASN A 128 5.85 -25.50 1.12
N CYS A 129 5.64 -24.27 0.66
CA CYS A 129 4.29 -23.72 0.47
C CYS A 129 3.96 -23.68 -1.03
N VAL A 130 3.47 -24.80 -1.54
CA VAL A 130 2.70 -24.87 -2.79
C VAL A 130 1.31 -24.30 -2.48
N PHE A 131 0.78 -23.44 -3.35
CA PHE A 131 -0.61 -22.96 -3.29
C PHE A 131 -1.60 -24.10 -3.58
#